data_AF-A0A7C4Y5G9-F1
#
_entry.id   AF-A0A7C4Y5G9-F1
#
_cell.length_a   1.000
_cell.length_b   1.000
_cell.length_c   1.000
_cell.angle_alpha   90.00
_cell.angle_beta   90.00
_cell.angle_gamma   90.00
#
_symmetry.space_group_name_H-M   'P 1'
#
loop_
_entity.id
_entity.type
_entity.pdbx_description
1 polymer ?
#
loop_
_entity_poly.entity_id
_entity_poly.type
_entity_poly.pdbx_seq_one_letter_code
_entity_poly.pdbx_strand_id
1 'polypeptide(L)'
;MRIPKYIPEDFKLNNVDVLNKNKEKEVVTFLYINAKDEGSRKSYEITQESFPGGIDNTINILDDTGTKIEHIKINGIECKLVSYESTLNKLIWINEHIGYKIDGRVSKDDIIKIAESMK
;
A
#
# COMPACT_ATOMS: atom_id res chain seq x y z
N MET A 1 9.31 8.75 -7.29
CA MET A 1 8.07 8.75 -6.47
C MET A 1 6.88 8.59 -7.41
N ARG A 2 6.04 7.59 -7.19
CA ARG A 2 4.83 7.32 -7.99
C ARG A 2 3.58 7.75 -7.23
N ILE A 3 2.56 8.26 -7.92
CA ILE A 3 1.29 8.68 -7.30
C ILE A 3 0.15 7.94 -8.00
N PRO A 4 -0.86 7.42 -7.26
CA PRO A 4 -1.99 6.76 -7.88
C PRO A 4 -2.85 7.77 -8.67
N LYS A 5 -3.21 7.41 -9.90
CA LYS A 5 -4.20 8.19 -10.67
C LYS A 5 -5.64 7.87 -10.30
N TYR A 6 -5.89 6.66 -9.81
CA TYR A 6 -7.19 6.23 -9.30
C TYR A 6 -7.21 6.39 -7.78
N ILE A 7 -8.16 7.19 -7.30
CA ILE A 7 -8.50 7.30 -5.88
C ILE A 7 -9.93 6.76 -5.74
N PRO A 8 -10.19 5.80 -4.82
CA PRO A 8 -11.55 5.31 -4.62
C PRO A 8 -12.51 6.44 -4.24
N GLU A 9 -13.79 6.27 -4.57
CA GLU A 9 -14.82 7.24 -4.22
C GLU A 9 -14.80 7.52 -2.72
N ASP A 10 -15.02 8.77 -2.35
CA ASP A 10 -15.02 9.28 -0.98
C ASP A 10 -13.66 9.35 -0.30
N PHE A 11 -12.56 8.95 -0.93
CA PHE A 11 -11.23 9.16 -0.37
C PHE A 11 -10.57 10.44 -0.88
N LYS A 12 -9.81 11.10 -0.01
CA LYS A 12 -8.95 12.23 -0.38
C LYS A 12 -7.60 12.09 0.30
N LEU A 13 -6.57 12.64 -0.34
CA LEU A 13 -5.26 12.76 0.28
C LEU A 13 -5.37 13.68 1.51
N ASN A 14 -4.90 13.19 2.65
CA ASN A 14 -4.89 13.93 3.91
C ASN A 14 -3.49 14.44 4.25
N ASN A 15 -2.48 13.57 4.16
CA ASN A 15 -1.12 13.91 4.52
C ASN A 15 -0.09 13.18 3.64
N VAL A 16 1.10 13.76 3.53
CA VAL A 16 2.28 13.12 2.94
C VAL A 16 3.44 13.26 3.92
N ASP A 17 3.93 12.13 4.41
CA ASP A 17 5.06 12.08 5.33
C ASP A 17 6.30 11.54 4.61
N VAL A 18 7.43 12.23 4.80
CA VAL A 18 8.73 11.82 4.24
C VAL A 18 9.69 11.56 5.41
N LEU A 19 10.12 10.30 5.53
CA LEU A 19 11.09 9.87 6.52
C LEU A 19 12.43 9.59 5.83
N ASN A 20 13.41 10.45 6.09
CA ASN A 20 14.79 10.31 5.59
C ASN A 20 15.77 10.43 6.76
N LYS A 21 15.60 9.55 7.77
CA LYS A 21 16.35 9.65 9.03
C LYS A 21 17.81 9.19 8.89
N ASN A 22 18.07 8.21 8.03
CA ASN A 22 19.41 7.70 7.75
C ASN A 22 19.57 7.74 6.23
N LYS A 23 20.62 8.38 5.71
CA LYS A 23 20.86 8.69 4.27
C LYS A 23 20.71 7.49 3.29
N GLU A 24 20.59 6.28 3.82
CA GLU A 24 20.45 5.03 3.10
C GLU A 24 18.99 4.59 2.86
N LYS A 25 18.02 5.18 3.56
CA LYS A 25 16.61 4.78 3.47
C LYS A 25 15.67 5.98 3.49
N GLU A 26 15.02 6.18 2.36
CA GLU A 26 13.93 7.14 2.18
C GLU A 26 12.60 6.40 2.14
N VAL A 27 11.67 6.81 3.00
CA VAL A 27 10.29 6.31 3.02
C VAL A 27 9.35 7.48 2.78
N VAL A 28 8.46 7.33 1.81
CA VAL A 28 7.36 8.27 1.55
C VAL A 28 6.04 7.58 1.83
N THR A 29 5.22 8.17 2.68
CA THR A 29 3.89 7.66 3.04
C THR A 29 2.83 8.67 2.64
N PHE A 30 1.85 8.23 1.85
CA PHE A 30 0.65 8.99 1.50
C PHE A 30 -0.51 8.44 2.31
N LEU A 31 -1.15 9.29 3.12
CA LEU A 31 -2.33 8.93 3.89
C LEU A 31 -3.59 9.45 3.20
N TYR A 32 -4.51 8.55 2.89
CA TYR A 32 -5.82 8.86 2.35
C TYR A 32 -6.90 8.54 3.37
N ILE A 33 -7.82 9.48 3.58
CA ILE A 33 -8.95 9.33 4.52
C ILE A 33 -10.27 9.42 3.77
N ASN A 34 -11.27 8.71 4.27
CA ASN A 34 -12.63 8.86 3.78
C ASN A 34 -13.20 10.23 4.20
N ALA A 35 -13.57 11.06 3.23
CA ALA A 35 -14.06 12.41 3.40
C ALA A 35 -15.52 12.49 3.88
N LYS A 36 -16.30 11.41 3.76
CA LYS A 36 -17.70 11.32 4.21
C LYS A 36 -17.86 10.74 5.62
N ASP A 37 -16.78 10.19 6.19
CA ASP A 37 -16.78 9.59 7.53
C ASP A 37 -16.10 10.54 8.53
N GLU A 38 -16.88 11.41 9.18
CA GLU A 38 -16.40 12.37 10.19
C GLU A 38 -15.77 11.68 11.43
N GLY A 39 -15.82 10.35 11.53
CA GLY A 39 -15.16 9.52 12.57
C GLY A 39 -13.93 8.71 12.10
N SER A 40 -13.55 8.79 10.82
CA SER A 40 -12.31 8.28 10.19
C SER A 40 -11.88 6.82 10.47
N ARG A 41 -12.81 5.85 10.52
CA ARG A 41 -12.36 4.44 10.61
C ARG A 41 -11.85 3.89 9.27
N LYS A 42 -12.22 4.52 8.15
CA LYS A 42 -11.79 4.12 6.81
C LYS A 42 -10.68 5.04 6.30
N SER A 43 -9.47 4.49 6.29
CA SER A 43 -8.28 5.10 5.68
C SER A 43 -7.48 4.02 4.96
N TYR A 44 -6.61 4.46 4.07
CA TYR A 44 -5.53 3.64 3.55
C TYR A 44 -4.26 4.47 3.37
N GLU A 45 -3.14 3.79 3.39
CA GLU A 45 -1.83 4.36 3.20
C GLU A 45 -1.17 3.76 1.95
N ILE A 46 -0.33 4.56 1.31
CA ILE A 46 0.60 4.11 0.27
C ILE A 46 2.00 4.42 0.76
N THR A 47 2.80 3.39 1.01
CA THR A 47 4.21 3.53 1.39
C THR A 47 5.10 3.17 0.21
N GLN A 48 6.10 4.02 -0.03
CA GLN A 48 7.19 3.81 -0.97
C GLN A 48 8.51 3.87 -0.22
N GLU A 49 9.27 2.79 -0.28
CA GLU A 49 10.54 2.67 0.43
C GLU A 49 11.66 2.36 -0.56
N SER A 50 12.72 3.18 -0.52
CA SER A 50 13.92 2.97 -1.34
C SER A 50 14.89 2.02 -0.64
N PHE A 51 15.41 1.06 -1.42
CA PHE A 51 16.40 0.08 -1.00
C PHE A 51 17.67 0.17 -1.87
N PRO A 52 18.50 1.21 -1.72
CA PRO A 52 19.67 1.43 -2.57
C PRO A 52 20.76 0.35 -2.44
N GLY A 53 20.78 -0.38 -1.32
CA GLY A 53 21.72 -1.49 -1.06
C GLY A 53 21.25 -2.88 -1.49
N GLY A 54 20.04 -3.01 -2.06
CA GLY A 54 19.42 -4.30 -2.37
C GLY A 54 18.22 -4.65 -1.48
N ILE A 55 17.49 -5.70 -1.87
CA ILE A 55 16.17 -6.06 -1.32
C ILE A 55 16.33 -7.11 -0.21
N ASP A 56 16.86 -6.70 0.94
CA ASP A 56 16.79 -7.50 2.17
C ASP A 56 15.69 -6.92 3.06
N ASN A 57 14.43 -7.10 2.66
CA ASN A 57 13.29 -6.65 3.45
C ASN A 57 12.39 -7.83 3.81
N THR A 58 12.15 -7.99 5.11
CA THR A 58 11.25 -9.01 5.65
C THR A 58 9.94 -8.35 6.03
N ILE A 59 8.84 -8.94 5.57
CA ILE A 59 7.50 -8.46 5.88
C ILE A 59 6.83 -9.49 6.78
N ASN A 60 6.50 -9.05 7.99
CA ASN A 60 5.75 -9.86 8.93
C ASN A 60 4.26 -9.76 8.61
N ILE A 61 3.64 -10.91 8.39
CA ILE A 61 2.19 -11.08 8.21
C ILE A 61 1.73 -12.02 9.31
N LEU A 62 0.69 -11.64 10.05
CA LEU A 62 -0.01 -12.55 10.93
C LEU A 62 -0.79 -13.53 10.04
N ASP A 63 -0.45 -14.82 10.09
CA ASP A 63 -1.09 -15.86 9.27
C ASP A 63 -2.00 -16.71 10.17
N ASP A 64 -3.18 -16.17 10.48
CA ASP A 64 -4.24 -16.85 11.23
C ASP A 64 -5.41 -17.25 10.31
N THR A 65 -6.45 -17.87 10.86
CA THR A 65 -7.61 -18.30 10.06
C THR A 65 -8.39 -17.15 9.42
N GLY A 66 -8.19 -15.91 9.86
CA GLY A 66 -8.80 -14.71 9.29
C GLY A 66 -8.00 -14.13 8.12
N THR A 67 -6.81 -14.68 7.85
CA THR A 67 -5.87 -14.15 6.86
C THR A 67 -5.90 -14.97 5.58
N LYS A 68 -6.02 -14.28 4.44
CA LYS A 68 -5.89 -14.88 3.11
C LYS A 68 -4.75 -14.21 2.37
N ILE A 69 -3.82 -15.01 1.87
CA ILE A 69 -2.69 -14.54 1.06
C ILE A 69 -2.87 -15.03 -0.39
N GLU A 70 -2.83 -14.10 -1.34
CA GLU A 70 -2.97 -14.37 -2.76
C GLU A 70 -1.75 -13.83 -3.51
N HIS A 71 -1.24 -14.62 -4.45
CA HIS A 71 -0.24 -14.19 -5.43
C HIS A 71 -0.98 -13.68 -6.66
N ILE A 72 -0.80 -12.40 -6.97
CA ILE A 72 -1.46 -11.77 -8.13
C ILE A 72 -0.44 -11.01 -8.96
N LYS A 73 -0.79 -10.76 -10.22
CA LYS A 73 0.07 -10.03 -11.15
C LYS A 73 -0.60 -8.72 -11.56
N ILE A 74 0.06 -7.59 -11.30
CA ILE A 74 -0.43 -6.25 -11.62
C ILE A 74 0.57 -5.59 -12.56
N ASN A 75 0.13 -5.18 -13.76
CA ASN A 75 1.00 -4.61 -14.79
C ASN A 75 2.27 -5.46 -15.07
N GLY A 76 2.15 -6.79 -15.00
CA GLY A 76 3.28 -7.71 -15.19
C GLY A 76 4.19 -7.90 -13.97
N ILE A 77 3.92 -7.23 -12.85
CA ILE A 77 4.70 -7.31 -11.60
C ILE A 77 4.02 -8.28 -10.64
N GLU A 78 4.79 -9.20 -10.07
CA GLU A 78 4.32 -10.13 -9.03
C GLU A 78 4.06 -9.37 -7.73
N CYS A 79 2.86 -9.53 -7.19
CA CYS A 79 2.38 -8.86 -6.00
C CYS A 79 1.82 -9.89 -5.01
N LYS A 80 1.94 -9.59 -3.71
CA LYS A 80 1.26 -10.33 -2.65
C LYS A 80 0.09 -9.49 -2.13
N LEU A 81 -1.11 -10.01 -2.27
CA LEU A 81 -2.30 -9.45 -1.66
C LEU A 81 -2.63 -10.23 -0.38
N VAL A 82 -2.75 -9.53 0.72
CA VAL A 82 -3.15 -10.06 2.03
C VAL A 82 -4.48 -9.44 2.40
N SER A 83 -5.47 -10.27 2.70
CA SER A 83 -6.79 -9.85 3.15
C SER A 83 -7.05 -10.38 4.55
N TYR A 84 -7.46 -9.51 5.47
CA TYR A 84 -7.83 -9.86 6.85
C TYR A 84 -9.32 -9.58 7.08
N GLU A 85 -10.05 -10.60 7.53
CA GLU A 85 -11.49 -10.53 7.86
C GLU A 85 -12.34 -9.78 6.81
N SER A 86 -11.98 -9.91 5.52
CA SER A 86 -12.61 -9.25 4.35
C SER A 86 -12.58 -7.72 4.28
N THR A 87 -12.18 -6.99 5.33
CA THR A 87 -12.32 -5.52 5.41
C THR A 87 -11.00 -4.77 5.38
N LEU A 88 -9.89 -5.43 5.71
CA LEU A 88 -8.55 -4.86 5.70
C LEU A 88 -7.75 -5.57 4.61
N ASN A 89 -7.26 -4.80 3.64
CA ASN A 89 -6.45 -5.32 2.55
C ASN A 89 -5.07 -4.67 2.58
N LYS A 90 -4.06 -5.47 2.28
CA LYS A 90 -2.67 -5.05 2.12
C LYS A 90 -2.13 -5.64 0.83
N LEU A 91 -1.62 -4.78 -0.04
CA LEU A 91 -0.99 -5.17 -1.28
C LEU A 91 0.47 -4.74 -1.24
N ILE A 92 1.37 -5.67 -1.57
CA ILE A 92 2.81 -5.45 -1.47
C ILE A 92 3.48 -5.96 -2.74
N TRP A 93 4.37 -5.15 -3.29
CA TRP A 93 5.19 -5.53 -4.41
C TRP A 93 6.52 -4.78 -4.39
N ILE A 94 7.47 -5.27 -5.16
CA ILE A 94 8.74 -4.61 -5.38
C ILE A 94 8.86 -4.35 -6.88
N ASN A 95 9.26 -3.14 -7.23
CA ASN A 95 9.63 -2.81 -8.59
C ASN A 95 11.01 -2.13 -8.55
N GLU A 96 11.99 -2.75 -9.20
CA GLU A 96 13.41 -2.33 -9.15
C GLU A 96 13.91 -2.26 -7.69
N HIS A 97 14.34 -1.08 -7.24
CA HIS A 97 14.86 -0.84 -5.88
C HIS A 97 13.84 -0.16 -4.96
N ILE A 98 12.55 -0.20 -5.31
CA ILE A 98 11.49 0.42 -4.54
C ILE A 98 10.49 -0.65 -4.08
N GLY A 99 10.34 -0.77 -2.77
CA GLY A 99 9.24 -1.52 -2.17
C GLY A 99 8.00 -0.65 -2.07
N TYR A 100 6.89 -1.21 -2.49
CA TYR A 100 5.58 -0.56 -2.43
C TYR A 100 4.66 -1.35 -1.50
N LYS A 101 3.88 -0.62 -0.72
CA LYS A 101 2.81 -1.16 0.11
C LYS A 101 1.59 -0.26 -0.03
N ILE A 102 0.44 -0.85 -0.27
CA ILE A 102 -0.85 -0.20 -0.03
C ILE A 102 -1.51 -0.97 1.10
N ASP A 103 -1.93 -0.32 2.18
CA ASP A 103 -2.63 -0.98 3.28
C ASP A 103 -3.73 -0.12 3.89
N GLY A 104 -4.85 -0.75 4.19
CA GLY A 104 -5.95 -0.07 4.86
C GLY A 104 -7.32 -0.69 4.60
N ARG A 105 -8.34 0.01 5.08
CA ARG A 105 -9.74 -0.40 4.93
C ARG A 105 -10.28 0.04 3.57
N VAL A 106 -9.79 -0.63 2.55
CA VAL A 106 -10.14 -0.45 1.13
C VAL A 106 -10.51 -1.81 0.55
N SER A 107 -11.42 -1.84 -0.42
CA SER A 107 -11.84 -3.11 -1.04
C SER A 107 -10.68 -3.76 -1.82
N LYS A 108 -10.78 -5.08 -2.07
CA LYS A 108 -9.82 -5.79 -2.93
C LYS A 108 -9.78 -5.22 -4.35
N ASP A 109 -10.92 -4.85 -4.91
CA ASP A 109 -10.95 -4.29 -6.27
C ASP A 109 -10.31 -2.90 -6.31
N ASP A 110 -10.57 -2.08 -5.29
CA ASP A 110 -9.97 -0.75 -5.18
C ASP A 110 -8.46 -0.82 -4.94
N ILE A 111 -7.98 -1.71 -4.07
CA ILE A 111 -6.53 -1.82 -3.81
C ILE A 111 -5.76 -2.22 -5.07
N ILE A 112 -6.35 -3.09 -5.91
CA ILE A 112 -5.79 -3.48 -7.20
C ILE A 112 -5.81 -2.29 -8.17
N LYS A 113 -6.94 -1.58 -8.31
CA LYS A 113 -7.04 -0.40 -9.19
C LYS A 113 -6.09 0.72 -8.77
N ILE A 114 -5.91 0.97 -7.47
CA ILE A 114 -4.93 1.93 -6.96
C ILE A 114 -3.55 1.54 -7.48
N ALA A 115 -3.11 0.29 -7.26
CA ALA A 115 -1.81 -0.20 -7.69
C ALA A 115 -1.61 -0.17 -9.22
N GLU A 116 -2.63 -0.55 -10.00
CA GLU A 116 -2.60 -0.47 -11.47
C GLU A 116 -2.39 0.98 -11.95
N SER A 117 -2.91 1.95 -11.19
CA SER A 117 -2.85 3.37 -11.52
C SER A 117 -1.58 4.08 -11.05
N MET A 118 -0.69 3.40 -10.30
CA MET A 118 0.56 3.97 -9.78
C MET A 118 1.53 4.28 -10.92
N LYS A 119 1.75 5.57 -11.18
CA LYS A 119 2.67 6.06 -12.23
C LYS A 119 3.69 7.03 -11.68
#